data_AF-A0A952FCN2-F1
#
_entry.id   AF-A0A952FCN2-F1
#
_cell.length_a   1.000
_cell.length_b   1.000
_cell.length_c   1.000
_cell.angle_alpha   90.00
_cell.angle_beta   90.00
_cell.angle_gamma   90.00
#
_symmetry.space_group_name_H-M   'P 1'
#
loop_
_entity.id
_entity.type
_entity.pdbx_description
1 polymer ?
#
loop_
_entity_poly.entity_id
_entity_poly.type
_entity_poly.pdbx_seq_one_letter_code
_entity_poly.pdbx_strand_id
1 'polypeptide(L)'
;KSVEERIATARHFRVFPGEGVHSEALATLVTRLHGLGYRGDYSFEVFNDDYQQMPLPAVAERGWRSALWLGEDVLRRSVPLPNQMRLKR
;
A
#
# COMPACT_ATOMS: atom_id res chain seq x y z
N LYS A 1 5.52 9.94 25.56
CA LYS A 1 4.56 10.59 24.64
C LYS A 1 3.15 10.31 25.14
N SER A 2 2.30 11.32 25.21
CA SER A 2 0.91 11.16 25.65
C SER A 2 0.12 10.32 24.62
N VAL A 3 -1.04 9.81 25.02
CA VAL A 3 -1.95 9.09 24.11
C VAL A 3 -2.41 10.00 22.97
N GLU A 4 -2.69 11.28 23.26
CA GLU A 4 -3.09 12.26 22.25
C GLU A 4 -1.99 12.56 21.23
N GLU A 5 -0.74 12.68 21.66
CA GLU A 5 0.40 12.89 20.73
C GLU A 5 0.57 11.69 19.78
N ARG A 6 0.36 10.47 20.28
CA ARG A 6 0.41 9.25 19.47
C ARG A 6 -0.74 9.20 18.46
N ILE A 7 -1.95 9.62 18.86
CA ILE A 7 -3.12 9.68 17.99
C ILE A 7 -2.94 10.75 16.90
N ALA A 8 -2.44 11.94 17.27
CA ALA A 8 -2.17 13.02 16.32
C ALA A 8 -1.08 12.62 15.30
N THR A 9 0.03 12.05 15.77
CA THR A 9 1.09 11.54 14.89
C THR A 9 0.54 10.47 13.93
N ALA A 10 -0.31 9.56 14.42
CA ALA A 10 -0.93 8.51 13.60
C ALA A 10 -2.01 9.01 12.62
N ARG A 11 -2.50 10.24 12.79
CA ARG A 11 -3.53 10.86 11.93
C ARG A 11 -2.93 11.70 10.81
N HIS A 12 -1.77 12.34 11.03
CA HIS A 12 -1.22 13.34 10.10
C HIS A 12 0.02 12.87 9.32
N PHE A 13 0.67 11.77 9.72
CA PHE A 13 1.89 11.27 9.07
C PHE A 13 1.71 9.87 8.49
N ARG A 14 0.49 9.54 8.03
CA ARG A 14 0.30 8.29 7.27
C ARG A 14 1.04 8.45 5.95
N VAL A 15 1.87 7.48 5.60
CA VAL A 15 2.57 7.46 4.31
C VAL A 15 2.13 6.23 3.54
N PHE A 16 2.40 6.20 2.25
CA PHE A 16 2.12 5.02 1.45
C PHE A 16 2.88 3.79 1.99
N PRO A 17 2.31 2.57 1.87
CA PRO A 17 3.03 1.33 2.11
C PRO A 17 4.40 1.31 1.42
N GLY A 18 5.44 0.90 2.14
CA GLY A 18 6.82 0.91 1.65
C GLY A 18 7.62 2.18 2.01
N GLU A 19 6.95 3.29 2.33
CA GLU A 19 7.64 4.55 2.67
C GLU A 19 7.76 4.79 4.19
N GLY A 20 7.03 4.02 5.00
CA GLY A 20 6.95 4.20 6.45
C GLY A 20 7.65 3.13 7.27
N VAL A 21 7.82 3.39 8.57
CA VAL A 21 8.46 2.47 9.52
C VAL A 21 7.68 1.16 9.76
N HIS A 22 6.41 1.12 9.36
CA HIS A 22 5.54 -0.06 9.53
C HIS A 22 5.48 -0.95 8.30
N SER A 23 6.32 -0.72 7.28
CA SER A 23 6.26 -1.44 6.00
C SER A 23 6.42 -2.96 6.16
N GLU A 24 7.34 -3.42 7.00
CA GLU A 24 7.54 -4.86 7.25
C GLU A 24 6.34 -5.51 7.95
N ALA A 25 5.77 -4.84 8.95
CA ALA A 25 4.59 -5.32 9.66
C ALA A 25 3.38 -5.40 8.73
N LEU A 26 3.21 -4.41 7.85
CA LEU A 26 2.17 -4.40 6.83
C LEU A 26 2.36 -5.53 5.81
N ALA A 27 3.60 -5.76 5.34
CA ALA A 27 3.92 -6.87 4.44
C ALA A 27 3.55 -8.22 5.08
N THR A 28 3.88 -8.39 6.36
CA THR A 28 3.53 -9.59 7.13
C THR A 28 2.01 -9.79 7.21
N LEU A 29 1.26 -8.73 7.51
CA LEU A 29 -0.21 -8.78 7.58
C LEU A 29 -0.81 -9.19 6.24
N VAL A 30 -0.39 -8.54 5.15
CA VAL A 30 -0.93 -8.77 3.81
C VAL A 30 -0.60 -10.18 3.32
N THR A 31 0.61 -10.68 3.55
CA THR A 31 1.00 -12.05 3.22
C THR A 31 0.18 -13.08 4.02
N ARG A 32 -0.11 -12.81 5.30
CA ARG A 32 -0.99 -13.68 6.09
C ARG A 32 -2.42 -13.71 5.57
N LEU A 33 -3.00 -12.55 5.27
CA LEU A 33 -4.34 -12.47 4.66
C LEU A 33 -4.40 -13.23 3.34
N HIS A 34 -3.36 -13.10 2.51
CA HIS A 34 -3.26 -13.85 1.26
C HIS A 34 -3.20 -15.36 1.49
N GLY A 35 -2.41 -15.81 2.48
CA GLY A 35 -2.33 -17.22 2.89
C GLY A 35 -3.65 -17.78 3.41
N LEU A 36 -4.49 -16.94 4.03
CA LEU A 36 -5.86 -17.28 4.45
C LEU A 36 -6.86 -17.32 3.28
N GLY A 37 -6.44 -17.04 2.05
CA GLY A 37 -7.30 -17.09 0.87
C GLY A 37 -7.91 -15.77 0.46
N TYR A 38 -7.56 -14.64 1.08
CA TYR A 38 -8.04 -13.33 0.62
C TYR A 38 -7.50 -13.02 -0.78
N ARG A 39 -8.40 -12.67 -1.70
CA ARG A 39 -8.10 -12.35 -3.11
C ARG A 39 -8.73 -11.03 -3.56
N GLY A 40 -9.38 -10.30 -2.66
CA GLY A 40 -9.96 -8.99 -2.95
C GLY A 40 -8.88 -7.92 -3.21
N ASP A 41 -9.37 -6.75 -3.58
CA ASP A 41 -8.54 -5.59 -3.88
C ASP A 41 -8.03 -4.91 -2.61
N TYR A 42 -6.84 -4.35 -2.70
CA TYR A 42 -6.28 -3.49 -1.66
C TYR A 42 -6.40 -2.04 -2.10
N SER A 43 -6.89 -1.17 -1.22
CA SER A 43 -6.93 0.28 -1.42
C SER A 43 -6.08 0.98 -0.35
N PHE A 44 -5.48 2.10 -0.72
CA PHE A 44 -4.67 2.91 0.19
C PHE A 44 -5.42 4.18 0.56
N GLU A 45 -5.72 4.33 1.85
CA GLU A 45 -6.26 5.56 2.41
C GLU A 45 -5.17 6.27 3.20
N VAL A 46 -4.58 7.30 2.58
CA VAL A 46 -3.45 8.03 3.15
C VAL A 46 -3.84 9.50 3.36
N PHE A 47 -3.82 9.91 4.62
CA PHE A 47 -3.96 11.30 5.03
C PHE A 47 -2.60 11.80 5.51
N ASN A 48 -1.99 12.68 4.72
CA ASN A 48 -0.69 13.24 5.01
C ASN A 48 -0.67 14.71 4.59
N ASP A 49 -0.39 15.59 5.55
CA ASP A 49 -0.38 17.03 5.31
C ASP A 49 0.79 17.41 4.39
N ASP A 50 1.91 16.68 4.44
CA ASP A 50 3.05 16.91 3.54
C ASP A 50 2.68 16.58 2.09
N TYR A 51 1.94 15.51 1.84
CA TYR A 51 1.48 15.16 0.49
C TYR A 51 0.52 16.21 -0.07
N GLN A 52 -0.28 16.86 0.78
CA GLN A 52 -1.15 17.96 0.35
C GLN A 52 -0.35 19.18 -0.13
N GLN A 53 0.89 19.35 0.34
CA GLN A 53 1.79 20.41 -0.11
C GLN A 53 2.63 20.01 -1.34
N MET A 54 2.55 18.76 -1.80
CA MET A 54 3.30 18.27 -2.95
C MET A 54 2.49 18.36 -4.27
N PRO A 55 3.15 18.43 -5.43
CA PRO A 55 2.46 18.31 -6.72
C PRO A 55 1.69 16.98 -6.84
N LEU A 56 0.41 17.04 -7.24
CA LEU A 56 -0.47 15.87 -7.34
C LEU A 56 0.12 14.72 -8.18
N PRO A 57 0.78 14.96 -9.33
CA PRO A 57 1.38 13.87 -10.11
C PRO A 57 2.48 13.12 -9.33
N ALA A 58 3.24 13.83 -8.50
CA ALA A 58 4.29 13.22 -7.68
C ALA A 58 3.68 12.34 -6.58
N VAL A 59 2.60 12.78 -5.95
CA VAL A 59 1.88 11.97 -4.95
C VAL A 59 1.26 10.73 -5.59
N ALA A 60 0.66 10.88 -6.78
CA ALA A 60 0.11 9.75 -7.54
C ALA A 60 1.18 8.72 -7.92
N GLU A 61 2.35 9.17 -8.35
CA GLU A 61 3.48 8.29 -8.66
C GLU A 61 3.97 7.51 -7.42
N ARG A 62 4.00 8.15 -6.25
CA ARG A 62 4.33 7.47 -4.99
C ARG A 62 3.31 6.39 -4.63
N GLY A 63 2.02 6.70 -4.77
CA GLY A 63 0.95 5.70 -4.59
C GLY A 63 1.06 4.54 -5.57
N TRP A 64 1.40 4.81 -6.83
CA TRP A 64 1.65 3.78 -7.84
C TRP A 64 2.82 2.86 -7.47
N ARG A 65 3.96 3.43 -7.08
CA ARG A 65 5.13 2.65 -6.63
C ARG A 65 4.80 1.78 -5.42
N SER A 66 3.98 2.30 -4.50
CA SER A 66 3.49 1.54 -3.35
C SER A 66 2.63 0.34 -3.74
N ALA A 67 1.77 0.50 -4.75
CA ALA A 67 0.94 -0.60 -5.27
C ALA A 67 1.80 -1.68 -5.94
N LEU A 68 2.80 -1.28 -6.73
CA LEU A 68 3.79 -2.20 -7.31
C LEU A 68 4.55 -2.96 -6.22
N TRP A 69 5.08 -2.25 -5.22
CA TRP A 69 5.78 -2.88 -4.10
C TRP A 69 4.91 -3.92 -3.39
N LEU A 70 3.64 -3.60 -3.14
CA LEU A 70 2.74 -4.55 -2.48
C LEU A 70 2.43 -5.78 -3.37
N GLY A 71 2.25 -5.57 -4.67
CA GLY A 71 1.94 -6.64 -5.61
C GLY A 71 3.14 -7.55 -5.92
N GLU A 72 4.28 -6.95 -6.23
CA GLU A 72 5.47 -7.61 -6.77
C GLU A 72 6.42 -8.06 -5.65
N ASP A 73 6.79 -7.18 -4.73
CA ASP A 73 7.78 -7.50 -3.69
C ASP A 73 7.16 -8.28 -2.52
N VAL A 74 5.99 -7.86 -2.05
CA VAL A 74 5.34 -8.45 -0.87
C VAL A 74 4.56 -9.71 -1.23
N LEU A 75 3.55 -9.57 -2.10
CA LEU A 75 2.68 -10.69 -2.43
C LEU A 75 3.27 -11.62 -3.49
N ARG A 76 4.31 -11.17 -4.21
CA ARG A 76 4.88 -11.87 -5.37
C ARG A 76 3.81 -12.37 -6.33
N ARG A 77 2.72 -11.60 -6.44
CA ARG A 77 1.66 -11.89 -7.39
C ARG A 77 2.25 -11.60 -8.75
N SER A 78 2.28 -12.62 -9.61
CA SER A 78 2.43 -12.39 -11.03
C SER A 78 1.29 -11.46 -11.45
N VAL A 79 1.59 -10.19 -11.72
CA VAL A 79 0.63 -9.34 -12.44
C VAL A 79 0.36 -10.05 -13.76
N PRO A 80 -0.91 -10.32 -14.14
CA PRO A 80 -1.19 -10.85 -15.46
C PRO A 80 -0.59 -9.86 -16.46
N LEU A 81 0.27 -10.36 -17.36
CA LEU A 81 0.76 -9.54 -18.46
C LEU A 81 -0.45 -8.87 -19.13
N PRO A 82 -0.43 -7.55 -19.35
CA PRO A 82 -1.47 -6.91 -20.15
C PRO A 82 -1.61 -7.67 -21.47
N ASN A 83 -2.84 -8.10 -21.81
CA ASN A 83 -3.21 -8.97 -22.95
C ASN A 83 -3.07 -10.49 -22.83
N GLN A 84 -3.02 -11.10 -21.63
CA GLN A 84 -3.21 -12.56 -21.57
C GLN A 84 -4.65 -12.98 -21.92
N MET A 85 -4.82 -13.58 -23.11
CA MET A 85 -6.03 -14.29 -23.52
C MET A 85 -6.33 -15.41 -22.52
N ARG A 86 -7.37 -15.23 -21.71
CA ARG A 86 -7.94 -16.31 -20.88
C ARG A 86 -8.68 -17.28 -21.79
N LEU A 87 -8.12 -18.48 -21.99
CA LEU A 87 -8.89 -19.60 -22.53
C LEU A 87 -9.99 -19.97 -21.52
N LYS A 88 -11.24 -19.72 -21.91
CA LYS A 88 -12.41 -20.22 -21.17
C LYS A 88 -12.39 -21.75 -21.27
N ARG A 89 -12.45 -22.43 -20.12
CA ARG A 89 -12.88 -23.83 -20.04
C ARG A 89 -14.40 -23.89 -20.00
#